data_AF-A0A8J8AWI1-F1
#
_entry.id   AF-A0A8J8AWI1-F1
#
_cell.length_a   1.000
_cell.length_b   1.000
_cell.length_c   1.000
_cell.angle_alpha   90.00
_cell.angle_beta   90.00
_cell.angle_gamma   90.00
#
_symmetry.space_group_name_H-M   'P 1'
#
loop_
_entity.id
_entity.type
_entity.pdbx_description
1 polymer ?
#
loop_
_entity_poly.entity_id
_entity_poly.type
_entity_poly.pdbx_seq_one_letter_code
_entity_poly.pdbx_strand_id
1 'polypeptide(L)' 'MFDNQSRGTICIEDLEIGMVRHLTKTVTDRDIELFAEVSTDRNPVHLDES' A
#
# COMPACT_ATOMS: atom_id res chain seq x y z
N MET A 1 24.14 -2.88 2.09
CA MET A 1 23.42 -2.65 3.36
C MET A 1 22.85 -1.23 3.34
N PHE A 2 21.80 -0.98 2.58
CA PHE A 2 21.06 0.31 2.58
C PHE A 2 19.55 0.11 2.78
N ASP A 3 19.10 -1.13 3.00
CA ASP A 3 17.67 -1.51 2.97
C ASP A 3 16.89 -1.09 4.21
N ASN A 4 17.47 -0.31 5.12
CA ASN A 4 16.85 0.07 6.37
C ASN A 4 16.96 1.57 6.65
N GLN A 5 16.74 2.42 5.63
CA GLN A 5 16.44 3.82 5.90
C GLN A 5 15.22 3.91 6.82
N SER A 6 15.32 4.72 7.88
CA SER A 6 14.24 4.94 8.84
C SER A 6 12.98 5.45 8.13
N ARG A 7 11.80 5.00 8.58
CA ARG A 7 10.51 5.52 8.08
C ARG A 7 10.48 7.03 8.32
N GLY A 8 10.17 7.82 7.29
CA GLY A 8 10.24 9.27 7.34
C GLY A 8 10.48 9.89 5.96
N THR A 9 10.53 11.22 5.93
CA THR A 9 10.90 12.00 4.75
C THR A 9 12.33 11.67 4.33
N ILE A 10 12.53 11.45 3.04
CA ILE A 10 13.85 11.38 2.41
C ILE A 10 14.00 12.64 1.57
N CYS A 11 15.03 13.45 1.84
CA CYS A 11 15.32 14.63 1.04
C CYS A 11 15.89 14.21 -0.32
N ILE A 12 15.75 15.05 -1.35
CA ILE A 12 16.16 14.71 -2.72
C ILE A 12 17.67 14.47 -2.83
N GLU A 13 18.45 15.17 -2.02
CA GLU A 13 19.91 15.06 -1.94
C GLU A 13 20.38 13.71 -1.38
N ASP A 14 19.50 13.00 -0.67
CA ASP A 14 19.76 11.70 -0.06
C ASP A 14 19.31 10.52 -0.94
N LEU A 15 18.68 10.78 -2.10
CA LEU A 15 18.24 9.74 -3.04
C LEU A 15 19.41 9.27 -3.92
N GLU A 16 19.53 7.95 -4.09
CA GLU A 16 20.57 7.31 -4.89
C GLU A 16 19.95 6.37 -5.93
N ILE A 17 20.60 6.25 -7.09
CA ILE A 17 20.17 5.30 -8.14
C ILE A 17 20.22 3.88 -7.58
N GLY A 18 19.12 3.14 -7.73
CA GLY A 18 18.98 1.78 -7.22
C GLY A 18 18.42 1.71 -5.80
N MET A 19 18.09 2.84 -5.17
CA MET A 19 17.34 2.86 -3.92
C MET A 19 15.96 2.22 -4.09
N VAL A 20 15.61 1.30 -3.18
CA VAL A 20 14.33 0.59 -3.16
C VAL A 20 13.78 0.58 -1.74
N ARG A 21 12.46 0.71 -1.60
CA ARG A 21 11.72 0.43 -0.36
C ARG A 21 10.47 -0.38 -0.70
N HIS A 22 10.03 -1.20 0.24
CA HIS A 22 8.81 -1.99 0.11
C HIS A 22 7.96 -1.90 1.36
N LEU A 23 6.66 -2.09 1.18
CA LEU A 23 5.70 -2.31 2.26
C LEU A 23 4.94 -3.60 1.95
N THR A 24 4.84 -4.46 2.94
CA THR A 24 4.06 -5.70 2.84
C THR A 24 2.89 -5.61 3.81
N LYS A 25 1.71 -5.99 3.34
CA LYS A 25 0.48 -6.08 4.13
C LYS A 25 -0.34 -7.24 3.60
N THR A 26 -0.88 -8.07 4.49
CA THR A 26 -1.94 -9.01 4.14
C THR A 26 -3.22 -8.24 3.90
N VAL A 27 -3.78 -8.34 2.70
CA VAL A 27 -5.10 -7.77 2.38
C VAL A 27 -6.16 -8.70 2.94
N THR A 28 -7.09 -8.13 3.71
CA THR A 28 -8.20 -8.84 4.35
C THR A 28 -9.54 -8.35 3.80
N ASP A 29 -10.62 -9.07 4.05
CA ASP A 29 -11.96 -8.68 3.61
C ASP A 29 -12.35 -7.28 4.10
N ARG A 30 -11.96 -6.94 5.34
CA ARG A 30 -12.14 -5.59 5.89
C ARG A 30 -11.50 -4.50 5.03
N ASP A 31 -10.35 -4.76 4.41
CA ASP A 31 -9.68 -3.78 3.56
C ASP A 31 -10.44 -3.55 2.26
N ILE A 32 -11.08 -4.61 1.74
CA ILE A 32 -11.92 -4.56 0.53
C ILE A 32 -13.20 -3.77 0.83
N GLU A 33 -13.84 -4.01 1.98
CA GLU A 33 -15.02 -3.26 2.43
C GLU A 33 -14.73 -1.75 2.60
N LEU A 34 -13.62 -1.41 3.28
CA LEU A 34 -13.20 -0.02 3.46
C LEU A 34 -12.87 0.65 2.12
N PHE A 35 -12.27 -0.08 1.18
CA PHE A 35 -12.01 0.44 -0.16
C PHE A 35 -13.32 0.73 -0.90
N ALA A 36 -14.31 -0.17 -0.84
CA ALA A 36 -15.61 0.04 -1.46
C ALA A 36 -16.37 1.24 -0.86
N GLU A 37 -16.24 1.48 0.45
CA GLU A 37 -16.81 2.65 1.12
C GLU A 37 -16.17 3.95 0.63
N VAL A 38 -14.84 4.04 0.61
CA VAL A 38 -14.11 5.27 0.27
C VAL A 38 -14.16 5.57 -1.23
N SER A 39 -14.05 4.55 -2.08
CA SER A 39 -14.01 4.72 -3.55
C SER A 39 -15.40 4.79 -4.19
N THR A 40 -16.44 4.38 -3.48
CA THR A 40 -17.79 4.13 -3.98
C THR A 40 -17.90 2.99 -5.00
N ASP A 41 -16.81 2.27 -5.27
CA ASP A 41 -16.82 1.07 -6.09
C ASP A 41 -17.45 -0.09 -5.33
N ARG A 42 -18.72 -0.34 -5.61
CA ARG A 42 -19.50 -1.46 -5.07
C ARG A 42 -19.76 -2.53 -6.11
N ASN A 43 -18.83 -2.73 -7.05
CA ASN A 43 -18.93 -3.82 -8.01
C ASN A 43 -19.09 -5.16 -7.26
N PRO A 44 -20.13 -5.98 -7.55
CA PRO A 44 -20.38 -7.25 -6.87
C PRO A 44 -19.17 -8.17 -6.82
N VAL A 45 -18.25 -8.09 -7.81
CA VAL A 45 -17.00 -8.86 -7.82
C VAL A 45 -16.13 -8.68 -6.57
N HIS A 46 -16.30 -7.57 -5.83
CA HIS A 46 -15.55 -7.28 -4.62
C HIS A 46 -16.27 -7.66 -3.32
N LEU A 47 -17.60 -7.79 -3.36
CA LEU A 47 -18.44 -7.83 -2.16
C LEU A 47 -19.37 -9.05 -2.09
N ASP A 48 -19.57 -9.75 -3.20
CA ASP A 48 -20.38 -10.97 -3.26
C ASP A 48 -19.48 -12.19 -3.05
N GLU A 49 -19.84 -13.05 -2.10
CA GLU A 49 -19.12 -14.28 -1.77
C GLU A 49 -19.55 -15.49 -2.65
N SER A 50 -20.37 -15.24 -3.68
CA SER A 50 -21.10 -16.25 -4.46
C SER A 50 -20.28 -17.13 -5.41
#